data_AF-A0A8H6ZXL5-F1
#
_entry.id   AF-A0A8H6ZXL5-F1
#
_cell.length_a   1.000
_cell.length_b   1.000
_cell.length_c   1.000
_cell.angle_alpha   90.00
_cell.angle_beta   90.00
_cell.angle_gamma   90.00
#
_symmetry.space_group_name_H-M   'P 1'
#
loop_
_entity.id
_entity.type
_entity.pdbx_description
1 polymer ?
#
loop_
_entity_poly.entity_id
_entity_poly.type
_entity_poly.pdbx_seq_one_letter_code
_entity_poly.pdbx_strand_id
1 'polypeptide(L)'
;MPFRQVLQTISGLSVSAEKCAPSNEARNEITRLESAAGPSTPSATQEEENVADPKPLRPLTSLNWPYVPEESAYPDPLKRDDPKPLQLPQYEAIATSSQIRKLLIEHPNLKEQLIAIDKHRGPDREYALQRALGVTRTDIERQQGPEVQLPEDVVALRALAEAVEVAVRGGKQDALGLDWDNE
;
A
#
# COMPACT_ATOMS: atom_id res chain seq x y z
N MET A 1 -36.95 48.50 4.47
CA MET A 1 -38.13 47.80 5.01
C MET A 1 -38.46 46.62 4.11
N PRO A 2 -38.77 45.41 4.60
CA PRO A 2 -38.04 44.58 5.56
C PRO A 2 -37.72 43.16 5.01
N PHE A 3 -36.76 42.53 5.68
CA PHE A 3 -36.46 41.10 5.72
C PHE A 3 -37.70 40.20 5.79
N ARG A 4 -37.67 39.04 5.09
CA ARG A 4 -38.28 37.80 5.59
C ARG A 4 -37.42 36.58 5.24
N GLN A 5 -36.76 36.07 6.28
CA GLN A 5 -36.30 34.70 6.40
C GLN A 5 -37.51 33.75 6.36
N VAL A 6 -37.32 32.56 5.78
CA VAL A 6 -38.18 31.41 6.04
C VAL A 6 -37.30 30.31 6.63
N LEU A 7 -37.43 30.14 7.94
CA LEU A 7 -36.98 28.97 8.68
C LEU A 7 -38.07 27.89 8.53
N GLN A 8 -37.68 26.66 8.18
CA GLN A 8 -38.45 25.49 8.56
C GLN A 8 -37.53 24.42 9.15
N THR A 9 -37.64 24.33 10.46
CA THR A 9 -37.36 23.23 11.36
C THR A 9 -38.27 22.04 11.07
N ILE A 10 -37.73 20.82 11.03
CA ILE A 10 -38.46 19.63 11.50
C ILE A 10 -37.52 18.75 12.33
N SER A 11 -38.06 18.41 13.49
CA SER A 11 -37.59 17.63 14.61
C SER A 11 -37.41 16.13 14.33
N GLY A 12 -36.37 15.54 14.93
CA GLY A 12 -36.53 14.59 16.05
C GLY A 12 -37.04 13.17 15.79
N LEU A 13 -36.12 12.20 15.85
CA LEU A 13 -36.26 10.83 16.37
C LEU A 13 -34.88 10.51 17.00
N SER A 14 -34.64 10.48 18.32
CA SER A 14 -35.21 9.77 19.47
C SER A 14 -34.83 8.28 19.56
N VAL A 15 -33.98 7.98 20.58
CA VAL A 15 -33.89 6.74 21.41
C VAL A 15 -33.22 5.53 20.73
N SER A 16 -32.32 4.71 21.31
CA SER A 16 -31.65 4.60 22.62
C SER A 16 -30.40 3.71 22.42
N ALA A 17 -29.25 4.03 23.01
CA ALA A 17 -28.66 3.34 24.17
C ALA A 17 -28.63 1.80 24.11
N GLU A 18 -27.45 1.23 23.86
CA GLU A 18 -27.05 -0.04 24.49
C GLU A 18 -25.55 -0.02 24.78
N LYS A 19 -25.27 -0.28 26.05
CA LYS A 19 -24.00 -0.20 26.76
C LYS A 19 -23.64 -1.63 27.12
N CYS A 20 -22.51 -2.15 26.64
CA CYS A 20 -21.95 -3.39 27.14
C CYS A 20 -20.42 -3.35 27.11
N ALA A 21 -19.84 -3.22 28.30
CA ALA A 21 -18.55 -3.73 28.71
C ALA A 21 -18.69 -4.11 30.19
N PRO A 22 -17.77 -4.87 30.82
CA PRO A 22 -16.92 -5.97 30.35
C PRO A 22 -17.09 -7.24 31.25
N SER A 23 -16.59 -8.41 30.83
CA SER A 23 -16.38 -9.62 31.67
C SER A 23 -15.81 -10.73 30.79
N ASN A 24 -14.98 -11.69 31.20
CA ASN A 24 -14.16 -11.93 32.39
C ASN A 24 -13.13 -13.00 31.95
N GLU A 25 -11.87 -12.80 32.34
CA GLU A 25 -11.04 -13.78 33.03
C GLU A 25 -11.27 -15.28 32.75
N ALA A 26 -10.36 -15.87 31.97
CA ALA A 26 -10.10 -17.31 32.00
C ALA A 26 -8.64 -17.56 32.39
N ARG A 27 -8.46 -17.70 33.71
CA ARG A 27 -7.34 -18.39 34.35
C ARG A 27 -7.17 -19.78 33.75
N ASN A 28 -5.95 -20.14 33.37
CA ASN A 28 -5.49 -21.53 33.38
C ASN A 28 -4.16 -21.59 34.13
N GLU A 29 -4.27 -21.63 35.46
CA GLU A 29 -3.23 -22.20 36.33
C GLU A 29 -3.38 -23.73 36.28
N ILE A 30 -2.35 -24.42 35.77
CA ILE A 30 -2.14 -25.85 36.08
C ILE A 30 -0.81 -25.94 36.82
N THR A 31 -0.93 -25.99 38.14
CA THR A 31 0.12 -26.38 39.07
C THR A 31 0.22 -27.90 39.08
N ARG A 32 1.41 -28.48 38.86
CA ARG A 32 1.76 -29.80 39.41
C ARG A 32 3.24 -29.81 39.84
N LEU A 33 3.42 -30.08 41.12
CA LEU A 33 4.66 -30.11 41.90
C LEU A 33 5.44 -31.43 41.79
N GLU A 34 6.75 -31.32 42.09
CA GLU A 34 7.72 -32.32 42.59
C GLU A 34 8.22 -33.41 41.61
N SER A 35 9.51 -33.82 41.59
CA SER A 35 10.45 -33.96 42.71
C SER A 35 11.93 -34.16 42.26
N ALA A 36 12.85 -33.81 43.17
CA ALA A 36 14.17 -34.43 43.46
C ALA A 36 15.43 -34.22 42.57
N ALA A 37 16.25 -33.26 43.00
CA ALA A 37 17.66 -33.36 43.45
C ALA A 37 18.76 -34.16 42.67
N GLY A 38 19.65 -33.38 42.02
CA GLY A 38 21.14 -33.44 42.14
C GLY A 38 21.95 -34.13 41.01
N PRO A 39 23.27 -33.85 40.84
CA PRO A 39 24.04 -32.61 41.04
C PRO A 39 24.94 -32.18 39.83
N SER A 40 25.23 -30.88 39.74
CA SER A 40 26.44 -30.22 39.18
C SER A 40 27.10 -30.70 37.87
N THR A 41 27.05 -29.86 36.82
CA THR A 41 28.20 -29.56 35.94
C THR A 41 28.03 -28.18 35.30
N PRO A 42 28.93 -27.19 35.50
CA PRO A 42 28.87 -25.93 34.76
C PRO A 42 29.60 -26.11 33.42
N SER A 43 28.88 -26.55 32.40
CA SER A 43 29.38 -26.53 31.02
C SER A 43 28.68 -25.41 30.28
N ALA A 44 29.41 -24.30 30.11
CA ALA A 44 29.07 -23.21 29.21
C ALA A 44 28.70 -23.81 27.84
N THR A 45 27.41 -23.86 27.56
CA THR A 45 26.87 -24.29 26.28
C THR A 45 26.25 -23.06 25.66
N GLN A 46 26.89 -22.63 24.59
CA GLN A 46 26.50 -21.50 23.76
C GLN A 46 25.02 -21.60 23.41
N GLU A 47 24.29 -20.51 23.62
CA GLU A 47 22.95 -20.33 23.13
C GLU A 47 23.01 -20.35 21.60
N GLU A 48 22.81 -21.52 21.00
CA GLU A 48 22.49 -21.62 19.58
C GLU A 48 21.11 -20.99 19.39
N GLU A 49 21.15 -19.75 18.90
CA GLU A 49 20.03 -19.03 18.32
C GLU A 49 19.33 -19.96 17.32
N ASN A 50 18.17 -20.46 17.72
CA ASN A 50 17.28 -21.28 16.91
C ASN A 50 16.74 -20.41 15.77
N VAL A 51 17.50 -20.33 14.67
CA VAL A 51 17.04 -19.75 13.41
C VAL A 51 15.97 -20.70 12.89
N ALA A 52 14.71 -20.40 13.20
CA ALA A 52 13.56 -21.12 12.67
C ALA A 52 13.71 -21.28 11.15
N ASP A 53 13.68 -22.52 10.67
CA ASP A 53 13.79 -22.84 9.26
C ASP A 53 12.90 -21.92 8.41
N PRO A 54 13.41 -21.32 7.32
CA PRO A 54 12.65 -20.35 6.55
C PRO A 54 11.40 -21.03 6.01
N LYS A 55 10.23 -20.53 6.45
CA LYS A 55 8.93 -20.96 5.95
C LYS A 55 8.98 -20.97 4.41
N PRO A 56 8.67 -22.10 3.75
CA PRO A 56 8.77 -22.18 2.30
C PRO A 56 7.91 -21.09 1.66
N LEU A 57 8.56 -20.25 0.85
CA LEU A 57 7.89 -19.17 0.14
C LEU A 57 6.92 -19.76 -0.87
N ARG A 58 5.76 -19.11 -1.02
CA ARG A 58 4.82 -19.49 -2.08
C ARG A 58 5.44 -19.15 -3.43
N PRO A 59 5.35 -20.03 -4.44
CA PRO A 59 5.87 -19.73 -5.77
C PRO A 59 5.11 -18.54 -6.37
N LEU A 60 5.79 -17.73 -7.18
CA LEU A 60 5.19 -16.54 -7.83
C LEU A 60 4.00 -16.91 -8.73
N THR A 61 4.01 -18.11 -9.31
CA THR A 61 2.90 -18.67 -10.12
C THR A 61 1.62 -18.94 -9.32
N SER A 62 1.69 -18.91 -7.99
CA SER A 62 0.49 -19.05 -7.13
C SER A 62 -0.28 -17.76 -6.92
N LEU A 63 0.25 -16.62 -7.39
CA LEU A 63 -0.48 -15.35 -7.39
C LEU A 63 -1.50 -15.35 -8.53
N ASN A 64 -2.76 -15.04 -8.21
CA ASN A 64 -3.83 -14.90 -9.18
C ASN A 64 -3.70 -13.54 -9.90
N TRP A 65 -2.80 -13.47 -10.87
CA TRP A 65 -2.69 -12.30 -11.73
C TRP A 65 -3.85 -12.30 -12.74
N PRO A 66 -4.55 -11.17 -12.95
CA PRO A 66 -5.53 -11.08 -14.01
C PRO A 66 -4.84 -11.38 -15.35
N TYR A 67 -5.50 -12.18 -16.20
CA TYR A 67 -4.98 -12.47 -17.53
C TYR A 67 -4.82 -11.17 -18.33
N VAL A 68 -3.60 -10.92 -18.82
CA VAL A 68 -3.28 -9.80 -19.71
C VAL A 68 -3.10 -10.38 -21.12
N PRO A 69 -3.90 -9.95 -22.11
CA PRO A 69 -3.71 -10.37 -23.49
C PRO A 69 -2.32 -10.00 -24.00
N GLU A 70 -1.70 -10.91 -24.75
CA GLU A 70 -0.43 -10.63 -25.44
C GLU A 70 -0.65 -9.54 -26.51
N GLU A 71 0.40 -8.74 -26.77
CA GLU A 71 0.33 -7.66 -27.75
C GLU A 71 0.00 -8.19 -29.15
N SER A 72 -0.97 -7.57 -29.81
CA SER A 72 -1.33 -7.93 -31.18
C SER A 72 -0.15 -7.65 -32.11
N ALA A 73 0.23 -8.63 -32.93
CA ALA A 73 1.31 -8.49 -33.92
C ALA A 73 1.08 -7.36 -34.96
N TYR A 74 -0.15 -6.86 -35.07
CA TYR A 74 -0.50 -5.67 -35.85
C TYR A 74 -1.26 -4.69 -34.95
N PRO A 75 -0.59 -3.68 -34.36
CA PRO A 75 -1.25 -2.65 -33.58
C PRO A 75 -2.13 -1.78 -34.50
N ASP A 76 -3.33 -1.46 -34.02
CA ASP A 76 -4.22 -0.52 -34.68
C ASP A 76 -3.57 0.89 -34.69
N PRO A 77 -3.31 1.50 -35.87
CA PRO A 77 -2.61 2.78 -35.93
C PRO A 77 -3.36 3.90 -35.20
N LEU A 78 -4.69 3.79 -35.03
CA LEU A 78 -5.47 4.78 -34.29
C LEU A 78 -5.26 4.69 -32.77
N LYS A 79 -4.89 3.50 -32.26
CA LYS A 79 -4.66 3.25 -30.83
C LYS A 79 -3.18 3.36 -30.44
N ARG A 80 -2.36 3.88 -31.36
CA ARG A 80 -0.92 4.08 -31.15
C ARG A 80 -0.65 5.08 -30.03
N ASP A 81 -1.50 6.11 -29.92
CA ASP A 81 -1.37 7.18 -28.93
C ASP A 81 -2.09 6.87 -27.61
N ASP A 82 -2.87 5.77 -27.54
CA ASP A 82 -3.56 5.36 -26.31
C ASP A 82 -2.54 4.79 -25.31
N PRO A 83 -2.75 5.00 -24.01
CA PRO A 83 -1.87 4.44 -23.02
C PRO A 83 -1.91 2.90 -23.04
N LYS A 84 -0.80 2.27 -23.40
CA LYS A 84 -0.61 0.81 -23.37
C LYS A 84 -0.83 0.26 -21.95
N PRO A 85 -1.58 -0.84 -21.79
CA PRO A 85 -1.73 -1.51 -20.50
C PRO A 85 -0.40 -2.13 -20.06
N LEU A 86 -0.25 -2.35 -18.74
CA LEU A 86 0.92 -3.04 -18.20
C LEU A 86 0.99 -4.49 -18.72
N GLN A 87 2.17 -4.90 -19.15
CA GLN A 87 2.47 -6.25 -19.62
C GLN A 87 2.79 -7.21 -18.46
N LEU A 88 2.60 -8.50 -18.67
CA LEU A 88 2.87 -9.53 -17.65
C LEU A 88 4.31 -9.46 -17.09
N PRO A 89 5.37 -9.33 -17.90
CA PRO A 89 6.73 -9.18 -17.38
C PRO A 89 6.92 -7.93 -16.50
N GLN A 90 6.17 -6.86 -16.75
CA GLN A 90 6.21 -5.64 -15.95
C GLN A 90 5.55 -5.84 -14.59
N TYR A 91 4.42 -6.57 -14.53
CA TYR A 91 3.83 -7.00 -13.27
C TYR A 91 4.79 -7.87 -12.45
N GLU A 92 5.50 -8.81 -13.10
CA GLU A 92 6.50 -9.63 -12.43
C GLU A 92 7.68 -8.81 -11.89
N ALA A 93 8.16 -7.82 -12.66
CA ALA A 93 9.22 -6.92 -12.23
C ALA A 93 8.80 -6.09 -11.00
N ILE A 94 7.57 -5.57 -10.99
CA ILE A 94 7.00 -4.86 -9.84
C ILE A 94 6.90 -5.79 -8.63
N ALA A 95 6.39 -7.02 -8.82
CA ALA A 95 6.21 -7.99 -7.73
C ALA A 95 7.53 -8.50 -7.14
N THR A 96 8.60 -8.57 -7.93
CA THR A 96 9.92 -9.07 -7.50
C THR A 96 10.85 -7.98 -6.98
N SER A 97 10.55 -6.71 -7.25
CA SER A 97 11.35 -5.57 -6.83
C SER A 97 11.63 -5.55 -5.32
N SER A 98 12.92 -5.52 -4.95
CA SER A 98 13.34 -5.39 -3.56
C SER A 98 13.09 -3.99 -3.00
N GLN A 99 13.16 -2.96 -3.84
CA GLN A 99 12.98 -1.56 -3.43
C GLN A 99 11.53 -1.30 -3.02
N ILE A 100 10.57 -1.77 -3.83
CA ILE A 100 9.13 -1.68 -3.52
C ILE A 100 8.81 -2.41 -2.22
N ARG A 101 9.38 -3.61 -2.02
CA ARG A 101 9.20 -4.36 -0.76
C ARG A 101 9.72 -3.62 0.47
N LYS A 102 10.88 -2.96 0.37
CA LYS A 102 11.44 -2.15 1.46
C LYS A 102 10.54 -0.96 1.80
N LEU A 103 10.12 -0.20 0.79
CA LEU A 103 9.22 0.95 1.00
C LEU A 103 7.89 0.57 1.65
N LEU A 104 7.32 -0.59 1.28
CA LEU A 104 6.08 -1.10 1.89
C LEU A 104 6.25 -1.60 3.33
N ILE A 105 7.48 -1.85 3.77
CA ILE A 105 7.82 -2.21 5.16
C ILE A 105 8.07 -0.92 5.97
N GLU A 106 8.81 0.02 5.39
CA GLU A 106 9.15 1.31 6.00
C GLU A 106 7.89 2.18 6.24
N HIS A 107 6.94 2.17 5.30
CA HIS A 107 5.72 2.97 5.36
C HIS A 107 4.46 2.08 5.42
N PRO A 108 3.98 1.68 6.60
CA PRO A 108 2.80 0.81 6.72
C PRO A 108 1.51 1.46 6.22
N ASN A 109 1.37 2.79 6.38
CA ASN A 109 0.22 3.57 5.93
C ASN A 109 0.02 3.53 4.41
N LEU A 110 1.10 3.29 3.66
CA LEU A 110 1.09 3.25 2.19
C LEU A 110 0.14 2.17 1.68
N LYS A 111 0.05 1.03 2.37
CA LYS A 111 -0.88 -0.06 2.00
C LYS A 111 -2.33 0.39 2.12
N GLU A 112 -2.68 1.07 3.20
CA GLU A 112 -4.04 1.57 3.42
C GLU A 112 -4.41 2.64 2.39
N GLN A 113 -3.47 3.52 2.05
CA GLN A 113 -3.67 4.54 1.02
C GLN A 113 -3.88 3.94 -0.37
N LEU A 114 -3.07 2.96 -0.75
CA LEU A 114 -3.24 2.25 -2.03
C LEU A 114 -4.60 1.55 -2.10
N ILE A 115 -5.04 0.91 -1.01
CA ILE A 115 -6.37 0.30 -0.92
C ILE A 115 -7.47 1.37 -1.00
N ALA A 116 -7.30 2.52 -0.37
CA ALA A 116 -8.27 3.62 -0.43
C ALA A 116 -8.41 4.17 -1.85
N ILE A 117 -7.29 4.37 -2.55
CA ILE A 117 -7.25 4.81 -3.94
C ILE A 117 -7.91 3.76 -4.86
N ASP A 118 -7.62 2.48 -4.63
CA ASP A 118 -8.16 1.39 -5.45
C ASP A 118 -9.69 1.20 -5.28
N LYS A 119 -10.30 1.75 -4.24
CA LYS A 119 -11.77 1.75 -4.11
C LYS A 119 -12.45 2.72 -5.09
N HIS A 120 -11.73 3.71 -5.61
CA HIS A 120 -12.27 4.67 -6.56
C HIS A 120 -12.24 4.12 -8.00
N ARG A 121 -13.13 4.64 -8.85
CA ARG A 121 -13.25 4.28 -10.28
C ARG A 121 -13.38 5.55 -11.12
N GLY A 122 -12.89 5.51 -12.36
CA GLY A 122 -12.98 6.64 -13.29
C GLY A 122 -12.32 7.91 -12.76
N PRO A 123 -12.92 9.10 -12.97
CA PRO A 123 -12.28 10.39 -12.67
C PRO A 123 -12.00 10.60 -11.17
N ASP A 124 -12.80 9.98 -10.28
CA ASP A 124 -12.58 10.08 -8.84
C ASP A 124 -11.24 9.45 -8.42
N ARG A 125 -10.83 8.39 -9.13
CA ARG A 125 -9.53 7.73 -8.90
C ARG A 125 -8.39 8.65 -9.28
N GLU A 126 -8.51 9.35 -10.40
CA GLU A 126 -7.51 10.32 -10.86
C GLU A 126 -7.38 11.48 -9.87
N TYR A 127 -8.51 12.01 -9.38
CA TYR A 127 -8.49 13.06 -8.37
C TYR A 127 -7.89 12.59 -7.04
N ALA A 128 -8.21 11.35 -6.61
CA ALA A 128 -7.61 10.76 -5.42
C ALA A 128 -6.09 10.61 -5.56
N LEU A 129 -5.61 10.14 -6.72
CA LEU A 129 -4.18 10.04 -7.03
C LEU A 129 -3.49 11.41 -7.03
N GLN A 130 -4.10 12.42 -7.68
CA GLN A 130 -3.55 13.76 -7.72
C GLN A 130 -3.37 14.36 -6.33
N ARG A 131 -4.37 14.17 -5.45
CA ARG A 131 -4.28 14.61 -4.05
C ARG A 131 -3.24 13.83 -3.27
N ALA A 132 -3.20 12.51 -3.42
CA ALA A 132 -2.25 11.67 -2.69
C ALA A 132 -0.79 11.95 -3.10
N LEU A 133 -0.54 12.32 -4.36
CA LEU A 133 0.79 12.70 -4.86
C LEU A 133 1.12 14.19 -4.64
N GLY A 134 0.16 14.99 -4.17
CA GLY A 134 0.34 16.43 -3.99
C GLY A 134 0.62 17.17 -5.30
N VAL A 135 -0.04 16.76 -6.39
CA VAL A 135 0.09 17.35 -7.73
C VAL A 135 -1.16 18.15 -8.14
N THR A 136 -2.02 18.49 -7.18
CA THR A 136 -3.13 19.41 -7.46
C THR A 136 -2.60 20.83 -7.73
N ARG A 137 -3.36 21.64 -8.46
CA ARG A 137 -2.98 23.03 -8.77
C ARG A 137 -2.64 23.82 -7.51
N THR A 138 -3.41 23.64 -6.44
CA THR A 138 -3.18 24.29 -5.14
C THR A 138 -1.89 23.84 -4.46
N ASP A 139 -1.50 22.56 -4.63
CA ASP A 139 -0.26 22.04 -4.06
C ASP A 139 0.96 22.54 -4.83
N ILE A 140 0.85 22.66 -6.16
CA ILE A 140 1.91 23.18 -7.02
C ILE A 140 2.16 24.67 -6.72
N GLU A 141 1.10 25.47 -6.60
CA GLU A 141 1.19 26.87 -6.21
C GLU A 141 1.82 27.03 -4.82
N ARG A 142 1.45 26.17 -3.86
CA ARG A 142 2.04 26.15 -2.52
C ARG A 142 3.53 25.80 -2.54
N GLN A 143 3.94 24.84 -3.37
CA GLN A 143 5.35 24.42 -3.49
C GLN A 143 6.27 25.49 -4.09
N GLN A 144 5.74 26.52 -4.77
CA GLN A 144 6.52 27.64 -5.31
C GLN A 144 6.86 28.71 -4.25
N GLY A 145 6.32 28.59 -3.02
CA GLY A 145 6.64 29.45 -1.88
C GLY A 145 7.88 28.99 -1.09
N PRO A 146 8.29 29.74 -0.05
CA PRO A 146 9.47 29.39 0.76
C PRO A 146 9.21 28.11 1.55
N GLU A 147 9.98 27.06 1.22
CA GLU A 147 10.16 25.77 1.93
C GLU A 147 8.89 25.13 2.52
N VAL A 148 8.06 24.56 1.65
CA VAL A 148 6.91 23.76 2.07
C VAL A 148 7.34 22.31 2.24
N GLN A 149 7.47 21.88 3.50
CA GLN A 149 7.65 20.47 3.85
C GLN A 149 6.41 19.69 3.41
N LEU A 150 6.60 18.70 2.55
CA LEU A 150 5.53 17.81 2.12
C LEU A 150 5.20 16.81 3.24
N PRO A 151 3.95 16.31 3.32
CA PRO A 151 3.60 15.24 4.22
C PRO A 151 4.45 14.00 3.92
N GLU A 152 4.88 13.29 4.96
CA GLU A 152 5.67 12.05 4.84
C GLU A 152 4.98 11.04 3.89
N ASP A 153 3.66 10.91 4.01
CA ASP A 153 2.84 10.05 3.15
C ASP A 153 2.97 10.38 1.65
N VAL A 154 3.03 11.67 1.31
CA VAL A 154 3.17 12.12 -0.09
C VAL A 154 4.57 11.80 -0.60
N VAL A 155 5.59 11.97 0.25
CA VAL A 155 6.98 11.61 -0.07
C VAL A 155 7.11 10.10 -0.27
N ALA A 156 6.51 9.30 0.61
CA ALA A 156 6.50 7.84 0.51
C ALA A 156 5.79 7.36 -0.77
N LEU A 157 4.65 7.97 -1.12
CA LEU A 157 3.92 7.62 -2.34
C LEU A 157 4.67 8.03 -3.61
N ARG A 158 5.39 9.17 -3.59
CA ARG A 158 6.29 9.57 -4.69
C ARG A 158 7.46 8.60 -4.84
N ALA A 159 8.12 8.24 -3.73
CA ALA A 159 9.20 7.26 -3.74
C ALA A 159 8.71 5.88 -4.25
N LEU A 160 7.48 5.49 -3.92
CA LEU A 160 6.87 4.28 -4.48
C LEU A 160 6.68 4.40 -5.99
N ALA A 161 6.15 5.52 -6.49
CA ALA A 161 5.95 5.74 -7.91
C ALA A 161 7.27 5.68 -8.69
N GLU A 162 8.33 6.29 -8.16
CA GLU A 162 9.69 6.21 -8.73
C GLU A 162 10.21 4.77 -8.72
N ALA A 163 10.04 4.04 -7.62
CA ALA A 163 10.48 2.64 -7.53
C ALA A 163 9.72 1.72 -8.51
N VAL A 164 8.43 1.99 -8.76
CA VAL A 164 7.63 1.30 -9.78
C VAL A 164 8.15 1.62 -11.18
N GLU A 165 8.42 2.88 -11.48
CA GLU A 165 8.98 3.28 -12.76
C GLU A 165 10.32 2.57 -13.03
N VAL A 166 11.23 2.57 -12.06
CA VAL A 166 12.53 1.88 -12.16
C VAL A 166 12.35 0.38 -12.40
N ALA A 167 11.41 -0.25 -11.71
CA ALA A 167 11.13 -1.68 -11.87
C ALA A 167 10.60 -2.01 -13.28
N VAL A 168 9.67 -1.20 -13.79
CA VAL A 168 9.05 -1.43 -15.10
C VAL A 168 10.02 -1.16 -16.25
N ARG A 169 10.89 -0.16 -16.10
CA ARG A 169 11.89 0.23 -17.10
C ARG A 169 13.02 -0.79 -17.28
N GLY A 170 13.21 -1.71 -16.33
CA GLY A 170 14.18 -2.79 -16.45
C GLY A 170 15.63 -2.32 -16.62
N GLY A 171 15.99 -1.14 -16.08
CA GLY A 171 17.36 -0.60 -16.13
C GLY A 171 17.71 0.26 -17.35
N LYS A 172 16.77 0.51 -18.27
CA LYS A 172 16.96 1.41 -19.42
C LYS A 172 16.91 2.90 -19.01
N GLN A 173 18.01 3.44 -18.49
CA GLN A 173 18.03 4.82 -17.93
C GLN A 173 17.71 5.92 -18.96
N ASP A 174 17.98 5.69 -20.25
CA ASP A 174 17.79 6.68 -21.31
C ASP A 174 16.35 6.79 -21.85
N ALA A 175 15.49 5.82 -21.51
CA ALA A 175 14.07 5.84 -21.88
C ALA A 175 13.27 6.64 -20.85
N LEU A 176 12.79 7.84 -21.17
CA LEU A 176 12.02 8.65 -20.22
C LEU A 176 10.56 8.14 -20.12
N GLY A 177 10.21 7.55 -18.98
CA GLY A 177 8.87 7.07 -18.67
C GLY A 177 8.63 5.59 -18.98
N LEU A 178 7.39 5.14 -18.81
CA LEU A 178 6.89 3.97 -19.54
C LEU A 178 7.10 4.28 -21.02
N ASP A 179 7.83 3.45 -21.76
CA ASP A 179 8.03 3.59 -23.21
C ASP A 179 6.65 3.69 -23.88
N TRP A 180 6.16 4.91 -24.08
CA TRP A 180 5.00 5.21 -24.93
C TRP A 180 5.39 5.09 -26.41
N ASP A 181 6.46 4.34 -26.71
CA ASP A 181 7.28 4.61 -27.87
C ASP A 181 6.61 4.24 -29.20
N ASN A 182 6.92 5.16 -30.10
CA ASN A 182 6.78 5.19 -31.54
C ASN A 182 7.99 4.48 -32.16
N GLU A 183 7.88 3.20 -32.50
CA GLU A 183 8.79 2.57 -33.46
C GLU A 183 8.00 1.68 -34.43
#